data_AF-A0A8T1VXT5-F1
#
_entry.id   AF-A0A8T1VXT5-F1
#
_cell.length_a   1.000
_cell.length_b   1.000
_cell.length_c   1.000
_cell.angle_alpha   90.00
_cell.angle_beta   90.00
_cell.angle_gamma   90.00
#
_symmetry.space_group_name_H-M   'P 1'
#
loop_
_entity.id
_entity.type
_entity.pdbx_description
1 polymer ?
#
loop_
_entity_poly.entity_id
_entity_poly.type
_entity_poly.pdbx_seq_one_letter_code
_entity_poly.pdbx_strand_id
1 'polypeptide(L)'
;MSNFWFQAVSQGVAGIIKTCRSFQSEYVSAYEPRDPKDREKYWLVATEEGCDNVRVCRYDKEQDARGVFDEIWCCRILYNTHGDEVQCAGWNPMAHATIRRVMTEKYLTG
;
A
#
# COMPACT_ATOMS: atom_id res chain seq x y z
N MET A 1 19.87 -38.94 -18.15
CA MET A 1 20.48 -37.60 -18.23
C MET A 1 19.36 -36.56 -18.18
N SER A 2 19.65 -35.43 -17.54
CA SER A 2 18.89 -34.15 -17.47
C SER A 2 18.41 -33.80 -16.06
N ASN A 3 19.25 -32.99 -15.39
CA ASN A 3 18.94 -32.24 -14.18
C ASN A 3 18.04 -31.05 -14.54
N PHE A 4 16.94 -30.85 -13.82
CA PHE A 4 16.19 -29.60 -13.82
C PHE A 4 16.11 -29.06 -12.39
N TRP A 5 16.89 -28.01 -12.15
CA TRP A 5 16.70 -27.08 -11.05
C TRP A 5 15.42 -26.28 -11.31
N PHE A 6 14.46 -26.19 -10.40
CA PHE A 6 13.61 -25.00 -10.27
C PHE A 6 12.91 -24.94 -8.90
N GLN A 7 13.40 -23.98 -8.10
CA GLN A 7 12.68 -23.05 -7.23
C GLN A 7 11.80 -23.57 -6.08
N ALA A 8 12.33 -23.39 -4.87
CA ALA A 8 11.58 -23.29 -3.64
C ALA A 8 10.65 -22.07 -3.68
N VAL A 9 9.34 -22.31 -3.73
CA VAL A 9 8.31 -21.28 -3.58
C VAL A 9 8.10 -21.06 -2.10
N SER A 10 8.53 -19.91 -1.58
CA SER A 10 8.28 -19.50 -0.19
C SER A 10 6.79 -19.19 0.00
N GLN A 11 6.04 -20.18 0.47
CA GLN A 11 4.70 -19.99 1.01
C GLN A 11 4.81 -19.30 2.37
N GLY A 12 4.80 -17.97 2.40
CA GLY A 12 4.86 -17.23 3.67
C GLY A 12 4.12 -15.90 3.73
N VAL A 13 3.86 -15.23 2.61
CA VAL A 13 3.35 -13.84 2.62
C VAL A 13 1.89 -13.72 2.14
N ALA A 14 1.42 -14.68 1.34
CA ALA A 14 0.08 -14.62 0.74
C ALA A 14 -1.08 -14.78 1.76
N GLY A 15 -0.80 -15.33 2.95
CA GLY A 15 -1.82 -15.61 3.96
C GLY A 15 -2.29 -14.39 4.75
N ILE A 16 -1.43 -13.39 4.95
CA ILE A 16 -1.72 -12.30 5.90
C ILE A 16 -2.52 -11.16 5.24
N ILE A 17 -2.39 -10.97 3.93
CA ILE A 17 -3.11 -9.91 3.18
C ILE A 17 -4.60 -10.24 3.02
N LYS A 18 -5.00 -11.51 3.19
CA LYS A 18 -6.37 -11.96 2.90
C LYS A 18 -7.42 -11.48 3.91
N THR A 19 -7.02 -11.11 5.13
CA THR A 19 -7.96 -10.81 6.22
C THR A 19 -8.45 -9.36 6.21
N CYS A 20 -7.68 -8.40 5.69
CA CYS A 20 -8.11 -7.00 5.59
C CYS A 20 -8.91 -6.67 4.30
N ARG A 21 -9.22 -7.68 3.48
CA ARG A 21 -9.89 -7.48 2.17
C ARG A 21 -11.39 -7.19 2.26
N SER A 22 -12.04 -7.41 3.40
CA SER A 22 -13.50 -7.24 3.54
C SER A 22 -13.93 -5.81 3.88
N PHE A 23 -12.99 -4.91 4.20
CA PHE A 23 -13.25 -3.50 4.54
C PHE A 23 -12.66 -2.49 3.54
N GLN A 24 -11.85 -2.94 2.58
CA GLN A 24 -11.24 -2.06 1.58
C GLN A 24 -12.30 -1.67 0.54
N SER A 25 -12.61 -0.37 0.42
CA SER A 25 -13.47 0.07 -0.69
C SER A 25 -12.77 -0.17 -2.01
N GLU A 26 -11.45 0.09 -2.08
CA GLU A 26 -10.63 -0.16 -3.28
C GLU A 26 -9.15 -0.43 -2.91
N TYR A 27 -8.54 -1.42 -3.57
CA TYR A 27 -7.13 -1.79 -3.48
C TYR A 27 -6.46 -1.64 -4.85
N VAL A 28 -5.64 -0.61 -5.03
CA VAL A 28 -5.16 -0.18 -6.35
C VAL A 28 -3.64 -0.08 -6.43
N SER A 29 -3.13 -0.03 -7.66
CA SER A 29 -1.72 0.27 -7.92
C SER A 29 -1.44 1.75 -7.65
N ALA A 30 -0.33 2.08 -6.99
CA ALA A 30 0.11 3.48 -6.82
C ALA A 30 0.70 4.08 -8.12
N TYR A 31 0.92 3.26 -9.15
CA TYR A 31 1.47 3.71 -10.44
C TYR A 31 0.39 4.25 -11.38
N GLU A 32 -0.87 3.99 -11.08
CA GLU A 32 -2.00 4.58 -11.76
C GLU A 32 -2.38 5.85 -11.01
N PRO A 33 -2.30 7.03 -11.65
CA PRO A 33 -2.68 8.28 -11.00
C PRO A 33 -4.12 8.22 -10.50
N ARG A 34 -4.36 8.81 -9.33
CA ARG A 34 -5.71 9.01 -8.81
C ARG A 34 -6.52 9.87 -9.78
N ASP A 35 -7.81 9.57 -9.93
CA ASP A 35 -8.72 10.44 -10.70
C ASP A 35 -8.77 11.83 -10.01
N PRO A 36 -8.59 12.94 -10.75
CA PRO A 36 -8.71 14.29 -10.21
C PRO A 36 -10.02 14.53 -9.43
N LYS A 37 -11.11 13.84 -9.79
CA LYS A 37 -12.41 13.94 -9.11
C LYS A 37 -12.40 13.31 -7.72
N ASP A 38 -11.53 12.33 -7.53
CA ASP A 38 -11.38 11.67 -6.24
C ASP A 38 -10.45 12.47 -5.34
N ARG A 39 -9.83 13.57 -5.80
CA ARG A 39 -9.00 14.46 -4.97
C ARG A 39 -9.78 14.87 -3.72
N GLU A 40 -9.12 14.79 -2.56
CA GLU A 40 -9.71 15.07 -1.25
C GLU A 40 -10.87 14.18 -0.77
N LYS A 41 -11.22 13.13 -1.53
CA LYS A 41 -12.30 12.21 -1.15
C LYS A 41 -11.90 11.13 -0.15
N TYR A 42 -10.72 10.53 -0.32
CA TYR A 42 -10.36 9.31 0.39
C TYR A 42 -9.12 9.48 1.26
N TRP A 43 -9.16 8.88 2.44
CA TRP A 43 -7.99 8.51 3.21
C TRP A 43 -7.24 7.38 2.53
N LEU A 44 -5.90 7.42 2.60
CA LEU A 44 -5.06 6.49 1.85
C LEU A 44 -4.12 5.75 2.79
N VAL A 45 -4.04 4.43 2.64
CA VAL A 45 -2.96 3.64 3.24
C VAL A 45 -2.13 3.08 2.10
N ALA A 46 -0.91 3.60 1.96
CA ALA A 46 0.05 3.11 0.99
C ALA A 46 0.96 2.06 1.63
N THR A 47 1.23 0.97 0.92
CA THR A 47 2.08 -0.13 1.38
C THR A 47 3.06 -0.53 0.28
N GLU A 48 4.20 -1.12 0.63
CA GLU A 48 5.07 -1.79 -0.34
C GLU A 48 5.02 -3.31 -0.11
N GLU A 49 4.48 -4.01 -1.10
CA GLU A 49 4.29 -5.47 -1.08
C GLU A 49 5.28 -6.16 -2.00
N GLY A 50 6.54 -6.22 -1.58
CA GLY A 50 7.65 -6.64 -2.44
C GLY A 50 8.32 -5.44 -3.12
N CYS A 51 9.55 -5.65 -3.62
CA CYS A 51 10.40 -4.56 -4.12
C CYS A 51 9.71 -3.75 -5.22
N ASP A 52 9.54 -2.44 -4.98
CA ASP A 52 8.93 -1.47 -5.91
C ASP A 52 7.47 -1.82 -6.29
N ASN A 53 6.75 -2.54 -5.43
CA ASN A 53 5.33 -2.82 -5.62
C ASN A 53 4.50 -2.02 -4.62
N VAL A 54 4.30 -0.73 -4.92
CA VAL A 54 3.51 0.17 -4.06
C VAL A 54 2.02 0.06 -4.37
N ARG A 55 1.24 -0.18 -3.31
CA ARG A 55 -0.21 -0.39 -3.35
C ARG A 55 -0.91 0.61 -2.47
N VAL A 56 -2.09 1.05 -2.90
CA VAL A 56 -2.89 2.04 -2.17
C VAL A 56 -4.26 1.45 -1.84
N CYS A 57 -4.60 1.49 -0.55
CA CYS A 57 -5.94 1.25 -0.07
C CYS A 57 -6.66 2.59 0.11
N ARG A 58 -7.90 2.71 -0.37
CA ARG A 58 -8.74 3.91 -0.23
C ARG A 58 -9.84 3.69 0.81
N TYR A 59 -10.13 4.72 1.61
CA TYR A 59 -11.18 4.69 2.63
C TYR A 59 -11.90 6.03 2.70
N ASP A 60 -13.23 6.00 2.85
CA ASP A 60 -14.03 7.22 3.01
C ASP A 60 -13.83 7.87 4.39
N LYS A 61 -13.49 7.07 5.41
CA LYS A 61 -13.39 7.51 6.80
C LYS A 61 -11.98 7.31 7.34
N GLU A 62 -11.53 8.29 8.12
CA GLU A 62 -10.26 8.23 8.84
C GLU A 62 -10.15 6.99 9.73
N GLN A 63 -11.24 6.68 10.45
CA GLN A 63 -11.27 5.59 11.42
C GLN A 63 -10.98 4.23 10.77
N ASP A 64 -11.54 3.99 9.58
CA ASP A 64 -11.32 2.75 8.84
C ASP A 64 -9.87 2.67 8.32
N ALA A 65 -9.34 3.79 7.81
CA ALA A 65 -7.95 3.86 7.35
C ALA A 65 -6.95 3.62 8.49
N ARG A 66 -7.21 4.20 9.67
CA ARG A 66 -6.38 3.99 10.87
C ARG A 66 -6.49 2.56 11.39
N GLY A 67 -7.69 2.00 11.45
CA GLY A 67 -7.89 0.61 11.88
C GLY A 67 -7.07 -0.36 11.03
N VAL A 68 -7.14 -0.24 9.71
CA VAL A 68 -6.34 -1.08 8.81
C VAL A 68 -4.85 -0.74 8.89
N PHE A 69 -4.49 0.54 9.05
CA PHE A 69 -3.09 0.92 9.28
C PHE A 69 -2.53 0.21 10.52
N ASP A 70 -3.27 0.06 11.61
CA ASP A 70 -2.74 -0.61 12.79
C ASP A 70 -2.64 -2.13 12.62
N GLU A 71 -3.48 -2.74 11.78
CA GLU A 71 -3.48 -4.18 11.49
C GLU A 71 -2.39 -4.62 10.50
N ILE A 72 -2.03 -3.78 9.54
CA ILE A 72 -1.00 -4.11 8.55
C ILE A 72 0.37 -4.19 9.25
N TRP A 73 1.17 -5.19 8.91
CA TRP A 73 2.48 -5.43 9.53
C TRP A 73 3.66 -5.02 8.64
N CYS A 74 3.43 -4.85 7.33
CA CYS A 74 4.46 -4.38 6.40
C CYS A 74 4.69 -2.86 6.49
N CYS A 75 5.69 -2.38 5.75
CA CYS A 75 5.97 -0.95 5.63
C CYS A 75 4.80 -0.23 4.97
N ARG A 76 4.35 0.81 5.64
CA ARG A 76 3.11 1.51 5.30
C ARG A 76 3.14 2.96 5.72
N ILE A 77 2.38 3.77 5.00
CA ILE A 77 2.22 5.21 5.26
C ILE A 77 0.74 5.56 5.12
N LEU A 78 0.22 6.28 6.12
CA LEU A 78 -1.12 6.83 6.14
C LEU A 78 -1.07 8.26 5.60
N TYR A 79 -1.94 8.55 4.64
CA TYR A 79 -2.15 9.89 4.12
C TYR A 79 -3.59 10.36 4.40
N ASN A 80 -3.72 11.65 4.69
CA ASN A 80 -5.04 12.29 4.77
C ASN A 80 -5.67 12.40 3.37
N THR A 81 -6.88 12.96 3.32
CA THR A 81 -7.62 13.19 2.08
C THR A 81 -6.88 14.09 1.08
N HIS A 82 -6.15 15.09 1.59
CA HIS A 82 -5.34 16.04 0.83
C HIS A 82 -4.04 15.44 0.28
N GLY A 83 -3.66 14.24 0.70
CA GLY A 83 -2.42 13.59 0.30
C GLY A 83 -1.22 13.93 1.17
N ASP A 84 -1.43 14.56 2.34
CA ASP A 84 -0.35 14.79 3.31
C ASP A 84 -0.10 13.51 4.12
N GLU A 85 1.18 13.20 4.34
CA GLU A 85 1.59 12.11 5.22
C GLU A 85 1.24 12.42 6.67
N VAL A 86 0.44 11.56 7.29
CA VAL A 86 -0.01 11.69 8.68
C VAL A 86 0.81 10.79 9.61
N GLN A 87 1.15 9.58 9.14
CA GLN A 87 1.81 8.56 9.96
C GLN A 87 2.55 7.55 9.09
N CYS A 88 3.67 7.01 9.59
CA CYS A 88 4.39 5.90 8.96
C CYS A 88 4.72 4.79 9.97
N ALA A 89 4.79 3.54 9.50
CA ALA A 89 5.13 2.38 10.32
C ALA A 89 5.80 1.27 9.48
N GLY A 90 6.54 0.37 10.14
CA GLY A 90 7.34 -0.68 9.51
C GLY A 90 8.85 -0.44 9.66
N TRP A 91 9.65 -1.49 9.43
CA TRP A 91 11.07 -1.52 9.83
C TRP A 91 12.06 -1.33 8.68
N ASN A 92 11.59 -1.21 7.43
CA ASN A 92 12.46 -1.04 6.26
C ASN A 92 12.39 0.41 5.76
N PRO A 93 13.42 1.24 6.03
CA PRO A 93 13.45 2.64 5.57
C PRO A 93 13.47 2.79 4.06
N MET A 94 14.08 1.84 3.34
CA MET A 94 14.07 1.85 1.88
C MET A 94 12.65 1.71 1.36
N ALA A 95 11.82 0.91 2.03
CA ALA A 95 10.44 0.77 1.62
C ALA A 95 9.63 2.05 1.83
N HIS A 96 9.87 2.76 2.94
CA HIS A 96 9.25 4.08 3.13
C HIS A 96 9.69 5.09 2.08
N ALA A 97 10.96 5.08 1.69
CA ALA A 97 11.47 5.95 0.64
C ALA A 97 10.79 5.65 -0.72
N THR A 98 10.65 4.36 -1.07
CA THR A 98 9.93 3.94 -2.27
C THR A 98 8.47 4.36 -2.24
N ILE A 99 7.75 4.10 -1.14
CA ILE A 99 6.34 4.51 -0.98
C ILE A 99 6.19 6.02 -1.17
N ARG A 100 6.99 6.83 -0.47
CA ARG A 100 6.93 8.30 -0.59
C ARG A 100 7.22 8.76 -2.01
N ARG A 101 8.24 8.19 -2.66
CA ARG A 101 8.60 8.53 -4.04
C ARG A 101 7.43 8.23 -4.99
N VAL A 102 6.88 7.03 -4.95
CA VAL A 102 5.80 6.62 -5.87
C VAL A 102 4.52 7.41 -5.59
N MET A 103 4.16 7.61 -4.32
CA MET A 103 2.98 8.39 -3.96
C MET A 103 3.07 9.82 -4.49
N THR A 104 4.21 10.49 -4.28
CA THR A 104 4.42 11.88 -4.71
C THR A 104 4.55 12.01 -6.24
N GLU A 105 5.28 11.10 -6.89
CA GLU A 105 5.59 11.23 -8.32
C GLU A 105 4.50 10.66 -9.25
N LYS A 106 3.68 9.72 -8.76
CA LYS A 106 2.75 8.94 -9.61
C LYS A 106 1.31 9.06 -9.14
N TYR A 107 1.05 8.79 -7.88
CA TYR A 107 -0.32 8.61 -7.42
C TYR A 107 -1.05 9.93 -7.11
N LEU A 108 -0.38 10.86 -6.42
CA LEU A 108 -0.94 12.12 -5.93
C LEU A 108 -0.78 13.29 -6.93
N THR A 109 -0.41 13.02 -8.18
CA THR A 109 -0.18 14.04 -9.22
C THR A 109 -1.46 14.49 -9.95
N GLY A 110 -2.59 13.80 -9.72
CA GLY A 110 -3.90 14.09 -10.32
C GLY A 110 -4.65 15.26 -9.70
#